data_AF-M6WI83-F1
#
_entry.id   AF-M6WI83-F1
#
_cell.length_a   1.000
_cell.length_b   1.000
_cell.length_c   1.000
_cell.angle_alpha   90.00
_cell.angle_beta   90.00
_cell.angle_gamma   90.00
#
_symmetry.space_group_name_H-M   'P 1'
#
loop_
_entity.id
_entity.type
_entity.pdbx_description
1 polymer ?
#
loop_
_entity_poly.entity_id
_entity_poly.type
_entity_poly.pdbx_seq_one_letter_code
_entity_poly.pdbx_strand_id
1 'polypeptide(L)'
;MNAIGLNFDPVSERKLGKSKLGGKPDLPENLPYPKNANGYDIPFLCQLNLGEFDNEIASEGILYFFVNLMIRPSTALFFFQKIQNL
;
A
#
# COMPACT_ATOMS: atom_id res chain seq x y z
N MET A 1 -3.48 -14.69 15.01
CA MET A 1 -2.77 -13.76 14.09
C MET A 1 -3.77 -13.37 13.01
N ASN A 2 -4.10 -12.08 12.91
CA ASN A 2 -5.10 -11.59 11.97
C ASN A 2 -4.43 -11.35 10.61
N ALA A 3 -5.03 -11.88 9.55
CA ALA A 3 -4.60 -11.65 8.17
C ALA A 3 -5.79 -11.13 7.38
N ILE A 4 -5.52 -10.22 6.45
CA ILE A 4 -6.54 -9.67 5.56
C ILE A 4 -6.28 -10.23 4.17
N GLY A 5 -7.28 -10.94 3.63
CA GLY A 5 -7.27 -11.35 2.24
C GLY A 5 -7.56 -10.16 1.33
N LEU A 6 -6.72 -9.91 0.33
CA LEU A 6 -6.97 -8.92 -0.70
C LEU A 6 -7.49 -9.63 -1.96
N ASN A 7 -8.76 -9.39 -2.28
CA ASN A 7 -9.33 -9.78 -3.56
C ASN A 7 -9.26 -8.61 -4.51
N PHE A 8 -8.76 -8.86 -5.73
CA PHE A 8 -8.58 -7.84 -6.74
C PHE A 8 -9.58 -8.08 -7.87
N ASP A 9 -10.55 -7.19 -7.96
CA ASP A 9 -11.45 -7.13 -9.10
C ASP A 9 -11.06 -5.95 -9.98
N PRO A 10 -11.05 -6.12 -11.31
CA PRO A 10 -10.95 -4.98 -12.22
C PRO A 10 -12.17 -4.09 -11.98
N VAL A 11 -11.94 -2.88 -11.50
CA VAL A 11 -13.00 -1.89 -11.29
C VAL A 11 -13.16 -1.02 -12.54
N SER A 12 -14.40 -0.88 -13.02
CA SER A 12 -14.75 -0.03 -14.16
C SER A 12 -14.58 1.45 -13.88
N GLU A 13 -14.70 1.85 -12.60
CA GLU A 13 -14.57 3.23 -12.16
C GLU A 13 -13.70 3.33 -10.90
N ARG A 14 -12.75 4.28 -10.93
CA ARG A 14 -11.89 4.60 -9.79
C ARG A 14 -12.64 5.53 -8.82
N LYS A 15 -12.73 5.12 -7.56
CA LYS A 15 -13.18 5.99 -6.46
C LYS A 15 -11.98 6.51 -5.67
N LEU A 16 -12.00 7.82 -5.36
CA LEU A 16 -10.96 8.46 -4.55
C LEU A 16 -10.92 7.84 -3.14
N GLY A 17 -9.72 7.61 -2.61
CA GLY A 17 -9.49 7.14 -1.25
C GLY A 17 -9.74 5.64 -1.05
N LYS A 18 -9.97 4.86 -2.11
CA LYS A 18 -10.12 3.40 -2.03
C LYS A 18 -8.78 2.68 -1.99
N SER A 19 -8.74 1.50 -1.38
CA SER A 19 -7.58 0.62 -1.48
C SER A 19 -7.32 0.27 -2.95
N LYS A 20 -6.06 0.32 -3.37
CA LYS A 20 -5.67 -0.02 -4.75
C LYS A 20 -4.20 -0.42 -4.83
N LEU A 21 -3.90 -1.26 -5.83
CA LEU A 21 -2.55 -1.61 -6.26
C LEU A 21 -2.21 -0.82 -7.53
N GLY A 22 -1.11 -0.08 -7.50
CA GLY A 22 -0.60 0.72 -8.62
C GLY A 22 -1.41 1.97 -8.95
N GLY A 23 -1.07 2.61 -10.07
CA GLY A 23 -1.67 3.86 -10.52
C GLY A 23 -1.10 5.10 -9.83
N LYS A 24 -1.87 6.19 -9.80
CA LYS A 24 -1.50 7.44 -9.09
C LYS A 24 -2.07 7.42 -7.67
N PRO A 25 -1.28 7.68 -6.61
CA PRO A 25 -1.79 7.72 -5.24
C PRO A 25 -2.77 8.87 -5.03
N ASP A 26 -3.65 8.72 -4.05
CA ASP A 26 -4.61 9.76 -3.62
C ASP A 26 -3.96 10.69 -2.56
N LEU A 27 -2.72 11.13 -2.79
CA LEU A 27 -2.02 12.00 -1.84
C LEU A 27 -2.78 13.32 -1.65
N PRO A 28 -2.91 13.81 -0.40
CA PRO A 28 -3.38 15.17 -0.15
C PRO A 28 -2.50 16.19 -0.88
N GLU A 29 -3.10 17.30 -1.34
CA GLU A 29 -2.40 18.33 -2.13
C GLU A 29 -1.19 18.93 -1.41
N ASN A 30 -1.24 19.00 -0.08
CA ASN A 30 -0.18 19.57 0.76
C ASN A 30 0.91 18.56 1.13
N LEU A 31 0.82 17.30 0.70
CA LEU A 31 1.80 16.26 1.02
C LEU A 31 2.77 16.08 -0.16
N PRO A 32 4.07 16.36 0.01
CA PRO A 32 5.03 16.19 -1.08
C PRO A 32 5.16 14.72 -1.48
N TYR A 33 5.33 14.48 -2.78
CA TYR A 33 5.54 13.14 -3.29
C TYR A 33 6.88 12.57 -2.77
N PRO A 34 6.94 11.32 -2.28
CA PRO A 34 8.18 10.75 -1.73
C PRO A 34 9.31 10.66 -2.77
N LYS A 35 10.50 11.13 -2.38
CA LYS A 35 11.70 11.16 -3.24
C LYS A 35 12.85 10.40 -2.59
N ASN A 36 13.71 9.80 -3.40
CA ASN A 36 14.94 9.17 -2.94
C ASN A 36 16.04 10.23 -2.66
N ALA A 37 17.21 9.78 -2.18
CA ALA A 37 18.33 10.65 -1.85
C ALA A 37 18.85 11.51 -3.01
N ASN A 38 18.57 11.12 -4.26
CA ASN A 38 18.95 11.86 -5.47
C ASN A 38 17.82 12.77 -5.99
N GLY A 39 16.70 12.90 -5.25
CA GLY A 39 15.56 13.74 -5.61
C GLY A 39 14.58 13.13 -6.61
N TYR A 40 14.78 11.87 -7.02
CA TYR A 40 13.85 11.19 -7.93
C TYR A 40 12.67 10.60 -7.17
N ASP A 41 11.49 10.65 -7.80
CA ASP A 41 10.25 10.09 -7.25
C ASP A 41 10.40 8.59 -6.99
N ILE A 42 9.95 8.16 -5.81
CA ILE A 42 9.88 6.73 -5.47
C ILE A 42 8.59 6.16 -6.08
N PRO A 43 8.66 5.07 -6.86
CA PRO A 43 7.46 4.46 -7.44
C PRO A 43 6.40 4.12 -6.38
N PHE A 44 5.14 4.48 -6.68
CA PHE A 44 3.99 4.10 -5.86
C PHE A 44 3.65 2.62 -6.08
N LEU A 45 3.48 1.87 -4.99
CA LEU A 45 3.07 0.48 -5.01
C LEU A 45 1.57 0.33 -4.79
N CYS A 46 1.07 0.80 -3.65
CA CYS A 46 -0.34 0.68 -3.29
C CYS A 46 -0.73 1.66 -2.20
N GLN A 47 -2.03 1.86 -2.05
CA GLN A 47 -2.61 2.49 -0.87
C GLN A 47 -3.66 1.56 -0.27
N LEU A 48 -3.79 1.59 1.05
CA LEU A 48 -4.80 0.87 1.80
C LEU A 48 -5.62 1.89 2.59
N ASN A 49 -6.94 1.84 2.46
CA ASN A 49 -7.83 2.61 3.31
C ASN A 49 -8.13 1.80 4.57
N LEU A 50 -7.68 2.31 5.71
CA LEU A 50 -7.78 1.61 7.00
C LEU A 50 -9.23 1.48 7.48
N GLY A 51 -10.15 2.29 6.97
CA GLY A 51 -11.58 2.15 7.26
C GLY A 51 -12.28 1.01 6.49
N GLU A 52 -11.55 0.27 5.64
CA GLU A 52 -12.12 -0.85 4.86
C GLU A 52 -11.94 -2.21 5.54
N PHE A 53 -11.20 -2.27 6.64
CA PHE A 53 -10.92 -3.51 7.35
C PHE A 53 -10.55 -3.25 8.82
N ASP A 54 -10.87 -4.22 9.69
CA ASP A 54 -10.43 -4.19 11.07
C ASP A 54 -8.91 -4.31 11.16
N ASN A 55 -8.27 -3.40 11.88
CA ASN A 55 -6.83 -3.35 12.05
C ASN A 55 -6.42 -2.70 13.37
N GLU A 56 -5.16 -2.89 13.76
CA GLU A 56 -4.59 -2.39 15.02
C GLU A 56 -3.85 -1.04 14.83
N ILE A 57 -3.81 -0.49 13.62
CA ILE A 57 -3.05 0.72 13.29
C ILE A 57 -3.89 1.97 13.58
N ALA A 58 -5.05 2.09 12.93
CA ALA A 58 -6.01 3.17 13.12
C ALA A 58 -7.37 2.77 12.55
N SER A 59 -8.45 3.33 13.09
CA SER A 59 -9.82 3.09 12.60
C SER A 59 -10.10 3.73 11.24
N GLU A 60 -9.31 4.73 10.83
CA GLU A 60 -9.47 5.44 9.57
C GLU A 60 -8.15 6.02 9.06
N GLY A 61 -8.15 6.48 7.82
CA GLY A 61 -6.98 7.04 7.15
C GLY A 61 -6.49 6.19 5.98
N ILE A 62 -5.47 6.68 5.28
CA ILE A 62 -4.88 6.00 4.11
C ILE A 62 -3.41 5.73 4.40
N LEU A 63 -3.03 4.46 4.31
CA LEU A 63 -1.63 4.03 4.36
C LEU A 63 -1.11 3.92 2.93
N TYR A 64 -0.01 4.60 2.62
CA TYR A 64 0.61 4.61 1.29
C TYR A 64 1.94 3.86 1.30
N PHE A 65 2.17 3.05 0.27
CA PHE A 65 3.42 2.31 0.07
C PHE A 65 4.14 2.80 -1.19
N PHE A 66 5.40 3.18 -1.02
CA PHE A 66 6.30 3.57 -2.10
C PHE A 66 7.55 2.70 -2.03
N VAL A 67 8.00 2.15 -3.17
CA VAL A 67 9.10 1.18 -3.21
C VAL A 67 10.07 1.48 -4.36
N ASN A 68 11.36 1.43 -4.05
CA ASN A 68 12.42 1.53 -5.05
C ASN A 68 12.88 0.12 -5.46
N LEU A 69 12.58 -0.29 -6.70
CA LEU A 69 12.94 -1.61 -7.24
C LEU A 69 14.35 -1.67 -7.84
N MET A 70 15.07 -0.54 -7.91
CA MET A 70 16.36 -0.42 -8.60
C MET A 70 17.58 -0.70 -7.72
N ILE A 71 17.41 -0.77 -6.40
CA ILE A 71 18.41 -1.38 -5.52
C ILE A 71 18.22 -2.88 -5.68
N ARG A 72 19.23 -3.61 -6.18
CA ARG A 72 19.19 -5.07 -6.39
C ARG A 72 18.34 -5.69 -5.29
N PRO A 73 17.17 -6.25 -5.60
CA PRO A 73 16.34 -6.80 -4.55
C PRO A 73 17.13 -7.97 -4.00
N SER A 74 17.66 -7.85 -2.79
CA SER A 74 18.11 -9.06 -2.07
C SER A 74 16.92 -10.00 -1.96
N THR A 75 15.70 -9.44 -1.85
CA THR A 75 14.36 -10.01 -2.05
C THR A 75 13.36 -9.05 -1.39
N ALA A 76 12.26 -8.66 -2.04
CA ALA A 76 11.10 -8.08 -1.35
C ALA A 76 9.98 -9.11 -1.38
N LEU A 77 9.91 -9.92 -0.33
CA LEU A 77 8.99 -11.04 -0.17
C LEU A 77 8.07 -10.71 0.99
N PHE A 78 6.85 -10.29 0.66
CA PHE A 78 5.79 -10.13 1.64
C PHE A 78 5.16 -11.50 1.88
N PHE A 79 5.70 -12.27 2.83
CA PHE A 79 5.05 -13.48 3.33
C PHE A 79 4.05 -13.12 4.44
N PHE A 80 2.78 -13.39 4.20
CA PHE A 80 1.80 -13.60 5.27
C PHE A 80 1.48 -15.09 5.28
N GLN A 81 2.23 -15.86 6.08
CA GLN A 81 1.94 -17.27 6.30
C GLN A 81 1.10 -17.44 7.56
N LYS A 82 -0.03 -18.15 7.42
CA LYS A 82 -0.86 -18.60 8.52
C LYS A 82 -0.05 -19.52 9.44
N ILE A 83 0.19 -19.11 10.69
CA ILE A 83 0.64 -20.04 11.73
C ILE A 83 -0.59 -20.77 12.27
N GLN A 84 -0.70 -22.05 11.94
CA GLN A 84 -1.53 -22.98 12.70
C GLN A 84 -0.69 -23.57 13.83
N ASN A 85 -1.29 -23.60 15.02
CA ASN A 85 -0.85 -24.18 16.30
C ASN A 85 -0.05 -23.24 17.21
N LEU A 86 -0.77 -22.50 18.07
CA LEU A 86 -1.06 -22.87 19.46
C LEU A 86 -2.23 -22.01 19.98
#